data_AF-A0A7C6Y835-F1
#
_entry.id   AF-A0A7C6Y835-F1
#
_cell.length_a   1.000
_cell.length_b   1.000
_cell.length_c   1.000
_cell.angle_alpha   90.00
_cell.angle_beta   90.00
_cell.angle_gamma   90.00
#
_symmetry.space_group_name_H-M   'P 1'
#
loop_
_entity.id
_entity.type
_entity.pdbx_description
1 polymer ?
#
loop_
_entity_poly.entity_id
_entity_poly.type
_entity_poly.pdbx_seq_one_letter_code
_entity_poly.pdbx_strand_id
1 'polypeptide(L)'
;MKSLKIHLIIVLLLMCITSLHSQSISIELSVKWENGTDVYNENSIIYVPKLSITYRNNSDTNYYFTNLCVNCKNGIMLPSGLKIQHPEFQKITNIYADNLVDDYNVDIGSIDDWVILNNNKVYGTTLCVSISKFYKILRIKKELEDIETSDYCEPIKSDRIIDPQNCKLIFLKSGEIKTDEYSLIGFQLFKGSFNFYISPDSLKDYIYTRPIGDKNQPMIKTALPKEVGEYKLYSGKFNTNKISITF
;
A
#
# COMPACT_ATOMS: atom_id res chain seq x y z
N MET A 1 13.69 -30.29 42.70
CA MET A 1 13.34 -30.63 41.29
C MET A 1 11.93 -30.22 40.85
N LYS A 2 10.87 -30.31 41.68
CA LYS A 2 9.50 -29.93 41.27
C LYS A 2 9.32 -28.42 41.00
N SER A 3 9.91 -27.55 41.85
CA SER A 3 9.86 -26.09 41.68
C SER A 3 10.51 -25.61 40.37
N LEU A 4 11.65 -26.20 39.98
CA LEU A 4 12.36 -25.84 38.75
C LEU A 4 11.53 -26.14 37.48
N LYS A 5 10.80 -27.25 37.48
CA LYS A 5 9.89 -27.62 36.36
C LYS A 5 8.73 -26.64 36.22
N ILE A 6 8.16 -26.19 37.34
CA ILE A 6 7.05 -25.21 37.35
C ILE A 6 7.53 -23.86 36.79
N HIS A 7 8.71 -23.39 37.20
CA HIS A 7 9.27 -22.15 36.66
C HIS A 7 9.56 -22.24 35.16
N LEU A 8 10.07 -23.39 34.70
CA LEU A 8 10.33 -23.60 33.26
C LEU A 8 9.03 -23.57 32.43
N ILE A 9 7.95 -24.16 32.95
CA ILE A 9 6.62 -24.14 32.31
C ILE A 9 6.06 -22.72 32.26
N ILE A 10 6.20 -21.94 33.34
CA ILE A 10 5.73 -20.54 33.39
C ILE A 10 6.51 -19.67 32.40
N VAL A 11 7.83 -19.84 32.31
CA VAL A 11 8.67 -19.14 31.32
C VAL A 11 8.27 -19.53 29.89
N LEU A 12 8.00 -20.82 29.64
CA LEU A 12 7.51 -21.28 28.34
C LEU A 12 6.13 -20.66 28.00
N LEU A 13 5.23 -20.56 28.99
CA LEU A 13 3.92 -19.93 28.83
C LEU A 13 4.05 -18.44 28.53
N LEU A 14 4.93 -17.72 29.25
CA LEU A 14 5.20 -16.29 29.02
C LEU A 14 5.82 -16.05 27.63
N MET A 15 6.66 -16.96 27.14
CA MET A 15 7.20 -16.93 25.78
C MET A 15 6.11 -17.21 24.71
N CYS A 16 5.00 -17.87 25.06
CA CYS A 16 3.82 -17.96 24.19
C CYS A 16 2.93 -16.70 24.24
N ILE A 17 3.06 -15.85 25.26
CA ILE A 17 2.30 -14.58 25.32
C ILE A 17 2.96 -13.51 24.43
N THR A 18 4.27 -13.58 24.22
CA THR A 18 4.94 -12.68 23.26
C THR A 18 4.55 -12.98 21.81
N SER A 19 4.16 -14.23 21.47
CA SER A 19 3.58 -14.53 20.17
C SER A 19 2.12 -14.07 20.02
N LEU A 20 1.40 -13.84 21.13
CA LEU A 20 0.07 -13.21 21.13
C LEU A 20 0.13 -11.70 20.81
N HIS A 21 1.25 -11.01 21.08
CA HIS A 21 1.42 -9.60 20.66
C HIS A 21 1.50 -9.41 19.13
N SER A 22 1.69 -10.50 18.36
CA SER A 22 1.58 -10.50 16.89
C SER A 22 0.14 -10.31 16.39
N GLN A 23 -0.85 -10.17 17.29
CA GLN A 23 -2.26 -10.09 16.94
C GLN A 23 -2.86 -8.68 17.05
N SER A 24 -2.15 -7.70 17.64
CA SER A 24 -2.72 -6.37 17.89
C SER A 24 -3.17 -5.65 16.63
N ILE A 25 -2.42 -5.81 15.53
CA ILE A 25 -2.77 -5.27 14.22
C ILE A 25 -2.93 -6.42 13.22
N SER A 26 -3.97 -6.35 12.40
CA SER A 26 -4.13 -7.20 11.21
C SER A 26 -4.35 -6.33 9.98
N ILE A 27 -3.71 -6.72 8.87
CA ILE A 27 -3.80 -6.04 7.59
C ILE A 27 -4.22 -7.08 6.55
N GLU A 28 -5.46 -6.96 6.07
CA GLU A 28 -6.07 -7.92 5.16
C GLU A 28 -6.21 -7.36 3.75
N LEU A 29 -5.82 -8.16 2.77
CA LEU A 29 -5.98 -7.92 1.35
C LEU A 29 -7.23 -8.62 0.83
N SER A 30 -8.08 -7.91 0.10
CA SER A 30 -9.21 -8.50 -0.62
C SER A 30 -9.43 -7.78 -1.95
N VAL A 31 -10.24 -8.36 -2.83
CA VAL A 31 -10.56 -7.77 -4.13
C VAL A 31 -12.06 -7.69 -4.29
N LYS A 32 -12.51 -6.54 -4.80
CA LYS A 32 -13.87 -6.33 -5.27
C LYS A 32 -13.86 -5.92 -6.73
N TRP A 33 -14.88 -6.34 -7.46
CA TRP A 33 -15.08 -5.94 -8.85
C TRP A 33 -16.23 -4.95 -8.89
N GLU A 34 -16.00 -3.79 -9.49
CA GLU A 34 -17.01 -2.74 -9.60
C GLU A 34 -17.20 -2.34 -11.06
N ASN A 35 -18.41 -1.88 -11.39
CA ASN A 35 -18.68 -1.34 -12.72
C ASN A 35 -17.83 -0.07 -12.93
N GLY A 36 -17.12 -0.03 -14.05
CA GLY A 36 -16.39 1.14 -14.52
C GLY A 36 -16.53 1.31 -16.03
N THR A 37 -15.99 2.40 -16.54
CA THR A 37 -15.92 2.68 -17.98
C THR A 37 -14.62 2.13 -18.54
N ASP A 38 -14.68 1.52 -19.74
CA ASP A 38 -13.47 1.10 -20.43
C ASP A 38 -12.55 2.29 -20.66
N VAL A 39 -11.27 2.11 -20.35
CA VAL A 39 -10.23 3.10 -20.60
C VAL A 39 -10.19 3.46 -22.10
N TYR A 40 -10.44 2.52 -23.02
CA TYR A 40 -10.39 2.81 -24.45
C TYR A 40 -11.72 3.23 -25.07
N ASN A 41 -12.85 2.90 -24.44
CA ASN A 41 -14.19 3.12 -24.99
C ASN A 41 -15.24 3.40 -23.92
N GLU A 42 -15.61 4.66 -23.75
CA GLU A 42 -16.55 5.10 -22.71
C GLU A 42 -17.95 4.51 -22.80
N ASN A 43 -18.36 4.08 -24.00
CA ASN A 43 -19.65 3.45 -24.21
C ASN A 43 -19.64 1.97 -23.80
N SER A 44 -18.48 1.45 -23.41
CA SER A 44 -18.28 0.10 -22.93
C SER A 44 -18.14 0.11 -21.41
N ILE A 45 -18.95 -0.72 -20.75
CA ILE A 45 -18.83 -0.98 -19.31
C ILE A 45 -17.86 -2.14 -19.13
N ILE A 46 -16.85 -1.93 -18.28
CA ILE A 46 -15.94 -2.99 -17.84
C ILE A 46 -16.09 -3.21 -16.33
N TYR A 47 -15.75 -4.40 -15.88
CA TYR A 47 -15.58 -4.66 -14.46
C TYR A 47 -14.15 -4.30 -14.08
N VAL A 48 -14.00 -3.25 -13.26
CA VAL A 48 -12.72 -2.77 -12.76
C VAL A 48 -12.42 -3.47 -11.42
N PRO A 49 -11.31 -4.21 -11.33
CA PRO A 49 -10.85 -4.80 -10.07
C PRO A 49 -10.33 -3.71 -9.14
N LYS A 50 -10.71 -3.76 -7.86
CA LYS A 50 -10.18 -2.92 -6.79
C LYS A 50 -9.63 -3.82 -5.68
N LEU A 51 -8.35 -3.65 -5.36
CA LEU A 51 -7.72 -4.17 -4.16
C LEU A 51 -8.15 -3.34 -2.96
N SER A 52 -8.70 -3.98 -1.94
CA SER A 52 -8.96 -3.39 -0.64
C SER A 52 -7.86 -3.81 0.33
N ILE A 53 -7.27 -2.84 1.03
CA ILE A 53 -6.33 -3.05 2.14
C ILE A 53 -7.04 -2.63 3.42
N THR A 54 -7.39 -3.62 4.24
CA THR A 54 -8.15 -3.43 5.48
C THR A 54 -7.22 -3.51 6.68
N TYR A 55 -7.02 -2.38 7.34
CA TYR A 55 -6.30 -2.27 8.59
C TYR A 55 -7.27 -2.43 9.76
N ARG A 56 -6.93 -3.27 10.73
CA ARG A 56 -7.75 -3.49 11.91
C ARG A 56 -6.88 -3.51 13.17
N ASN A 57 -7.33 -2.79 14.18
CA ASN A 57 -6.75 -2.83 15.51
C ASN A 57 -7.56 -3.80 16.38
N ASN A 58 -6.97 -4.95 16.70
CA ASN A 58 -7.58 -6.01 17.51
C ASN A 58 -7.26 -5.87 19.00
N SER A 59 -6.68 -4.74 19.42
CA SER A 59 -6.24 -4.52 20.79
C SER A 59 -7.07 -3.45 21.50
N ASP A 60 -6.90 -3.38 22.83
CA ASP A 60 -7.45 -2.32 23.68
C ASP A 60 -6.60 -1.03 23.67
N THR A 61 -5.54 -0.98 22.84
CA THR A 61 -4.62 0.15 22.76
C THR A 61 -4.84 0.91 21.46
N ASN A 62 -4.91 2.24 21.52
CA ASN A 62 -4.92 3.08 20.32
C ASN A 62 -3.52 3.06 19.68
N TYR A 63 -3.45 2.73 18.40
CA TYR A 63 -2.19 2.61 17.67
C TYR A 63 -2.13 3.56 16.48
N TYR A 64 -0.92 3.99 16.16
CA TYR A 64 -0.61 4.57 14.86
C TYR A 64 0.62 3.92 14.26
N PHE A 65 0.70 3.91 12.93
CA PHE A 65 1.80 3.29 12.20
C PHE A 65 1.91 3.86 10.79
N THR A 66 2.99 3.51 10.11
CA THR A 66 3.23 3.90 8.71
C THR A 66 2.17 3.29 7.79
N ASN A 67 1.59 4.13 6.93
CA ASN A 67 0.71 3.67 5.87
C ASN A 67 1.53 2.86 4.87
N LEU A 68 1.07 1.66 4.51
CA LEU A 68 1.75 0.79 3.53
C LEU A 68 1.70 1.37 2.11
N CYS A 69 0.77 2.29 1.86
CA CYS A 69 0.45 2.82 0.55
C CYS A 69 0.42 4.36 0.55
N VAL A 70 1.55 4.96 0.95
CA VAL A 70 1.71 6.41 1.04
C VAL A 70 1.45 7.11 -0.29
N ASN A 71 2.04 6.60 -1.37
CA ASN A 71 1.95 7.21 -2.70
C ASN A 71 0.76 6.68 -3.52
N CYS A 72 0.13 5.57 -3.09
CA CYS A 72 -0.99 4.97 -3.81
C CYS A 72 -2.31 5.72 -3.57
N LYS A 73 -2.42 6.54 -2.51
CA LYS A 73 -3.54 7.48 -2.32
C LYS A 73 -3.64 8.53 -3.45
N ASN A 74 -2.51 8.84 -4.07
CA ASN A 74 -2.45 9.71 -5.25
C ASN A 74 -2.62 8.94 -6.57
N GLY A 75 -2.78 7.63 -6.51
CA GLY A 75 -2.83 6.76 -7.68
C GLY A 75 -4.17 6.08 -7.87
N ILE A 76 -5.10 6.15 -6.92
CA ILE A 76 -6.36 5.41 -7.01
C ILE A 76 -7.54 6.24 -6.53
N MET A 77 -8.19 6.86 -7.51
CA MET A 77 -9.64 6.76 -7.73
C MET A 77 -9.89 7.24 -9.16
N LEU A 78 -10.34 6.34 -10.04
CA LEU A 78 -10.80 6.67 -11.37
C LEU A 78 -12.07 7.53 -11.24
N PRO A 79 -12.15 8.71 -11.88
CA PRO A 79 -13.44 9.31 -12.17
C PRO A 79 -14.22 8.35 -13.07
N SER A 80 -15.45 8.04 -12.69
CA SER A 80 -16.41 7.44 -13.59
C SER A 80 -16.65 8.42 -14.75
N GLY A 81 -16.08 8.13 -15.93
CA GLY A 81 -16.26 8.93 -17.16
C GLY A 81 -15.01 9.52 -17.80
N LEU A 82 -13.81 8.94 -17.64
CA LEU A 82 -12.60 9.48 -18.29
C LEU A 82 -12.48 9.08 -19.78
N LYS A 83 -12.46 10.08 -20.68
CA LYS A 83 -12.11 9.92 -22.10
C LYS A 83 -10.63 9.56 -22.26
N ILE A 84 -10.29 8.27 -22.39
CA ILE A 84 -8.89 7.85 -22.55
C ILE A 84 -8.62 7.24 -23.94
N GLN A 85 -8.72 8.08 -24.97
CA GLN A 85 -7.98 7.84 -26.23
C GLN A 85 -6.65 8.60 -26.20
N HIS A 86 -5.68 8.15 -25.38
CA HIS A 86 -4.32 8.69 -25.46
C HIS A 86 -3.39 7.71 -26.21
N PRO A 87 -2.75 8.13 -27.31
CA PRO A 87 -1.87 7.25 -28.11
C PRO A 87 -0.74 6.59 -27.31
N GLU A 88 -0.27 7.23 -26.24
CA GLU A 88 0.77 6.64 -25.38
C GLU A 88 0.28 5.43 -24.58
N PHE A 89 -1.01 5.35 -24.23
CA PHE A 89 -1.53 4.19 -23.51
C PHE A 89 -1.57 2.95 -24.39
N GLN A 90 -2.09 3.08 -25.62
CA GLN A 90 -2.07 1.99 -26.59
C GLN A 90 -0.64 1.55 -26.91
N LYS A 91 0.32 2.48 -27.03
CA LYS A 91 1.73 2.13 -27.18
C LYS A 91 2.25 1.33 -25.99
N ILE A 92 1.98 1.79 -24.75
CA ILE A 92 2.46 1.12 -23.53
C ILE A 92 1.85 -0.28 -23.39
N THR A 93 0.55 -0.44 -23.64
CA THR A 93 -0.11 -1.74 -23.51
C THR A 93 0.27 -2.70 -24.63
N ASN A 94 0.36 -2.23 -25.88
CA ASN A 94 0.72 -3.09 -27.02
C ASN A 94 2.16 -3.61 -26.95
N ILE A 95 3.09 -2.90 -26.28
CA ILE A 95 4.47 -3.39 -26.12
C ILE A 95 4.53 -4.63 -25.21
N TYR A 96 3.59 -4.79 -24.27
CA TYR A 96 3.67 -5.84 -23.24
C TYR A 96 2.51 -6.84 -23.25
N ALA A 97 1.37 -6.52 -23.86
CA ALA A 97 0.21 -7.42 -23.92
C ALA A 97 0.50 -8.77 -24.60
N ASP A 98 1.49 -8.83 -25.50
CA ASP A 98 1.83 -10.06 -26.24
C ASP A 98 2.81 -10.99 -25.49
N ASN A 99 3.38 -10.59 -24.34
CA ASN A 99 4.50 -11.30 -23.69
C ASN A 99 4.31 -11.61 -22.18
N LEU A 100 3.13 -11.38 -21.61
CA LEU A 100 2.88 -11.51 -20.17
C LEU A 100 2.09 -12.80 -19.85
N VAL A 101 2.76 -13.95 -19.95
CA VAL A 101 2.24 -15.26 -19.47
C VAL A 101 2.85 -15.64 -18.10
N ASP A 102 3.65 -14.76 -17.51
CA ASP A 102 4.38 -15.05 -16.27
C ASP A 102 3.55 -14.76 -15.01
N ASP A 103 3.87 -15.49 -13.93
CA ASP A 103 3.42 -15.20 -12.58
C ASP A 103 4.29 -14.12 -11.94
N TYR A 104 3.65 -13.03 -11.50
CA TYR A 104 4.27 -11.90 -10.82
C TYR A 104 3.92 -11.88 -9.34
N ASN A 105 4.87 -11.46 -8.52
CA ASN A 105 4.66 -11.14 -7.11
C ASN A 105 4.63 -9.62 -6.94
N VAL A 106 3.66 -9.11 -6.19
CA VAL A 106 3.49 -7.68 -5.90
C VAL A 106 3.66 -7.46 -4.40
N ASP A 107 4.81 -6.92 -4.01
CA ASP A 107 5.14 -6.57 -2.62
C ASP A 107 4.63 -5.17 -2.29
N ILE A 108 3.65 -5.09 -1.40
CA ILE A 108 3.00 -3.85 -1.00
C ILE A 108 3.74 -3.27 0.22
N GLY A 109 4.34 -2.08 0.06
CA GLY A 109 4.95 -1.32 1.15
C GLY A 109 6.49 -1.46 1.31
N SER A 110 7.13 -2.22 0.41
CA SER A 110 8.58 -2.50 0.43
C SER A 110 9.43 -1.22 0.46
N ILE A 111 9.15 -0.24 -0.42
CA ILE A 111 9.89 1.04 -0.53
C ILE A 111 8.92 2.17 -0.89
N ASP A 112 8.08 2.59 0.06
CA ASP A 112 7.08 3.66 -0.06
C ASP A 112 5.99 3.47 -1.15
N ASP A 113 6.06 2.35 -1.89
CA ASP A 113 5.21 1.97 -3.01
C ASP A 113 5.18 0.44 -3.21
N TRP A 114 4.40 0.00 -4.22
CA TRP A 114 4.30 -1.40 -4.62
C TRP A 114 5.48 -1.80 -5.52
N VAL A 115 6.06 -2.96 -5.26
CA VAL A 115 7.17 -3.52 -6.05
C VAL A 115 6.70 -4.77 -6.78
N ILE A 116 6.85 -4.80 -8.10
CA ILE A 116 6.48 -5.95 -8.93
C ILE A 116 7.74 -6.76 -9.26
N LEU A 117 7.72 -8.05 -8.91
CA LEU A 117 8.80 -9.01 -9.07
C LEU A 117 8.33 -10.16 -9.98
N ASN A 118 9.15 -10.57 -10.94
CA ASN A 118 8.88 -11.76 -11.76
C ASN A 118 9.59 -12.96 -11.12
N ASN A 119 8.90 -14.10 -11.01
CA ASN A 119 9.45 -15.33 -10.44
C ASN A 119 10.68 -15.88 -11.20
N ASN A 120 10.79 -15.59 -12.50
CA ASN A 120 11.78 -16.22 -13.39
C ASN A 120 12.91 -15.26 -13.85
N LYS A 121 12.80 -13.96 -13.61
CA LYS A 121 13.79 -12.96 -14.07
C LYS A 121 13.88 -11.77 -13.12
N VAL A 122 15.11 -11.29 -12.88
CA VAL A 122 15.42 -10.03 -12.18
C VAL A 122 14.83 -8.78 -12.89
N TYR A 123 14.28 -8.95 -14.10
CA TYR A 123 13.68 -7.92 -14.96
C TYR A 123 12.22 -7.52 -14.60
N GLY A 124 11.85 -7.49 -13.32
CA GLY A 124 10.58 -6.89 -12.87
C GLY A 124 10.50 -5.37 -13.06
N THR A 125 11.62 -4.73 -13.40
CA THR A 125 11.75 -3.27 -13.51
C THR A 125 10.91 -2.68 -14.65
N THR A 126 10.82 -3.32 -15.80
CA THR A 126 10.17 -2.69 -16.97
C THR A 126 8.64 -2.72 -16.90
N LEU A 127 8.04 -3.82 -16.39
CA LEU A 127 6.60 -3.89 -16.14
C LEU A 127 6.20 -2.95 -15.00
N CYS A 128 6.97 -2.92 -13.92
CA CYS A 128 6.80 -1.98 -12.81
C CYS A 128 6.84 -0.52 -13.29
N VAL A 129 7.83 -0.16 -14.11
CA VAL A 129 7.94 1.18 -14.72
C VAL A 129 6.74 1.49 -15.63
N SER A 130 6.24 0.51 -16.39
CA SER A 130 5.12 0.72 -17.31
C SER A 130 3.80 0.91 -16.57
N ILE A 131 3.51 0.06 -15.58
CA ILE A 131 2.34 0.20 -14.69
C ILE A 131 2.42 1.52 -13.90
N SER A 132 3.60 1.86 -13.35
CA SER A 132 3.81 3.14 -12.67
C SER A 132 3.59 4.34 -13.60
N LYS A 133 4.12 4.28 -14.83
CA LYS A 133 3.92 5.33 -15.84
C LYS A 133 2.44 5.44 -16.21
N PHE A 134 1.73 4.33 -16.35
CA PHE A 134 0.30 4.31 -16.61
C PHE A 134 -0.48 5.07 -15.52
N TYR A 135 -0.28 4.70 -14.25
CA TYR A 135 -0.93 5.38 -13.13
C TYR A 135 -0.51 6.85 -12.99
N LYS A 136 0.75 7.19 -13.31
CA LYS A 136 1.21 8.58 -13.34
C LYS A 136 0.49 9.42 -14.39
N ILE A 137 0.27 8.89 -15.60
CA ILE A 137 -0.48 9.60 -16.64
C ILE A 137 -1.95 9.78 -16.23
N LEU A 138 -2.58 8.74 -15.65
CA LEU A 138 -3.94 8.85 -15.12
C LEU A 138 -4.06 9.95 -14.06
N ARG A 139 -3.09 10.01 -13.14
CA ARG A 139 -3.03 11.03 -12.10
C ARG A 139 -2.91 12.44 -12.68
N ILE A 140 -1.96 12.67 -13.58
CA ILE A 140 -1.75 14.00 -14.21
C ILE A 140 -3.02 14.46 -14.92
N LYS A 141 -3.71 13.56 -15.62
CA LYS A 141 -4.98 13.90 -16.28
C LYS A 141 -6.06 14.31 -15.29
N LYS A 142 -6.20 13.58 -14.17
CA LYS A 142 -7.12 13.96 -13.10
C LYS A 142 -6.77 15.32 -12.50
N GLU A 143 -5.50 15.59 -12.21
CA GLU A 143 -5.03 16.89 -11.68
C GLU A 143 -5.24 18.04 -12.67
N LEU A 144 -5.24 17.78 -13.98
CA LEU A 144 -5.56 18.78 -15.01
C LEU A 144 -7.07 19.06 -15.13
N GLU A 145 -7.92 18.09 -14.75
CA GLU A 145 -9.39 18.23 -14.73
C GLU A 145 -9.88 18.84 -13.41
N ASP A 146 -9.24 18.50 -12.29
CA ASP A 146 -9.53 19.00 -10.93
C ASP A 146 -8.51 20.08 -10.50
N ILE A 147 -8.64 21.31 -11.00
CA ILE A 147 -7.73 22.43 -10.69
C ILE A 147 -7.72 22.83 -9.19
N GLU A 148 -8.69 22.39 -8.38
CA GLU A 148 -8.83 22.83 -6.97
C GLU A 148 -8.45 21.81 -5.89
N THR A 149 -8.11 20.56 -6.22
CA THR A 149 -7.74 19.57 -5.20
C THR A 149 -6.49 18.80 -5.59
N SER A 150 -5.33 19.47 -5.54
CA SER A 150 -4.06 18.74 -5.50
C SER A 150 -3.92 18.10 -4.13
N ASP A 151 -4.51 16.92 -3.95
CA ASP A 151 -4.38 16.11 -2.74
C ASP A 151 -3.00 15.42 -2.70
N TYR A 152 -1.94 16.18 -3.00
CA TYR A 152 -0.56 15.71 -3.01
C TYR A 152 -0.12 15.54 -1.56
N CYS A 153 0.16 14.29 -1.17
CA CYS A 153 0.93 13.99 0.04
C CYS A 153 2.28 14.73 0.04
N GLU A 154 2.31 15.95 0.57
CA GLU A 154 3.53 16.75 0.62
C GLU A 154 4.63 16.01 1.39
N PRO A 155 5.91 16.17 1.00
CA PRO A 155 7.02 15.71 1.81
C PRO A 155 6.91 16.35 3.18
N ILE A 156 6.82 15.51 4.19
CA ILE A 156 6.69 15.97 5.56
C ILE A 156 7.94 16.77 5.92
N LYS A 157 7.71 18.02 6.32
CA LYS A 157 8.73 18.83 6.98
C LYS A 157 8.97 18.23 8.37
N SER A 158 10.22 18.17 8.81
CA SER A 158 10.57 17.46 10.05
C SER A 158 9.93 18.06 11.32
N ASP A 159 9.36 19.27 11.25
CA ASP A 159 8.61 19.93 12.32
C ASP A 159 7.10 19.56 12.35
N ARG A 160 6.60 18.83 11.33
CA ARG A 160 5.19 18.40 11.20
C ARG A 160 5.05 16.90 10.95
N ILE A 161 5.98 16.10 11.50
CA ILE A 161 5.99 14.62 11.37
C ILE A 161 4.64 14.00 11.75
N ILE A 162 3.95 14.64 12.70
CA ILE A 162 2.70 14.19 13.29
C ILE A 162 1.61 15.21 12.96
N ASP A 163 1.04 15.08 11.78
CA ASP A 163 -0.21 15.73 11.42
C ASP A 163 -1.24 14.60 11.20
N PRO A 164 -2.39 14.57 11.89
CA PRO A 164 -3.43 13.58 11.64
C PRO A 164 -3.96 13.59 10.19
N GLN A 165 -3.81 14.71 9.48
CA GLN A 165 -4.13 14.84 8.05
C GLN A 165 -3.04 14.24 7.15
N ASN A 166 -1.93 13.81 7.74
CA ASN A 166 -0.83 13.20 7.02
C ASN A 166 -1.22 11.80 6.52
N CYS A 167 -1.45 11.72 5.22
CA CYS A 167 -1.73 10.50 4.49
C CYS A 167 -0.67 9.38 4.66
N LYS A 168 0.55 9.70 5.15
CA LYS A 168 1.64 8.73 5.39
C LYS A 168 1.47 7.90 6.66
N LEU A 169 0.55 8.28 7.54
CA LEU A 169 0.29 7.59 8.80
C LEU A 169 -1.15 7.09 8.85
N ILE A 170 -1.34 5.98 9.55
CA ILE A 170 -2.64 5.42 9.90
C ILE A 170 -2.77 5.51 11.40
N PHE A 171 -3.90 6.05 11.86
CA PHE A 171 -4.30 6.09 13.26
C PHE A 171 -5.53 5.21 13.40
N LEU A 172 -5.49 4.27 14.35
CA LEU A 172 -6.60 3.38 14.68
C LEU A 172 -6.81 3.37 16.18
N LYS A 173 -8.02 3.74 16.60
CA LYS A 173 -8.49 3.48 17.96
C LYS A 173 -8.60 1.98 18.21
N SER A 174 -8.69 1.61 19.47
CA SER A 174 -9.04 0.24 19.86
C SER A 174 -10.30 -0.24 19.11
N GLY A 175 -10.20 -1.42 18.50
CA GLY A 175 -11.30 -2.03 17.73
C GLY A 175 -11.58 -1.39 16.36
N GLU A 176 -10.89 -0.30 15.99
CA GLU A 176 -11.17 0.42 14.75
C GLU A 176 -10.71 -0.36 13.51
N ILE A 177 -11.49 -0.21 12.44
CA ILE A 177 -11.23 -0.79 11.13
C ILE A 177 -11.19 0.34 10.11
N LYS A 178 -10.17 0.33 9.26
CA LYS A 178 -10.03 1.26 8.14
C LYS A 178 -9.72 0.47 6.88
N THR A 179 -10.39 0.81 5.79
CA THR A 179 -10.15 0.20 4.48
C THR A 179 -9.71 1.26 3.49
N ASP A 180 -8.55 1.08 2.88
CA ASP A 180 -8.11 1.85 1.73
C ASP A 180 -8.32 1.00 0.46
N GLU A 181 -8.69 1.63 -0.66
CA GLU A 181 -9.03 0.91 -1.90
C GLU A 181 -8.21 1.38 -3.10
N TYR A 182 -7.82 0.42 -3.92
CA TYR A 182 -6.80 0.54 -4.94
C TYR A 182 -7.26 -0.15 -6.25
N SER A 183 -7.57 0.62 -7.29
CA SER A 183 -7.90 0.15 -8.64
C SER A 183 -6.72 -0.61 -9.20
N LEU A 184 -6.99 -1.78 -9.72
CA LEU A 184 -6.04 -2.63 -10.40
C LEU A 184 -6.21 -2.57 -11.92
N ILE A 185 -6.86 -1.53 -12.46
CA ILE A 185 -7.09 -1.38 -13.91
C ILE A 185 -5.80 -1.45 -14.72
N GLY A 186 -4.69 -0.93 -14.21
CA GLY A 186 -3.38 -1.08 -14.85
C GLY A 186 -3.02 -2.56 -14.99
N PHE A 187 -3.08 -3.33 -13.90
CA PHE A 187 -2.82 -4.77 -13.92
C PHE A 187 -3.76 -5.52 -14.88
N GLN A 188 -5.04 -5.15 -14.91
CA GLN A 188 -6.02 -5.70 -15.85
C GLN A 188 -5.66 -5.46 -17.31
N LEU A 189 -5.17 -4.26 -17.65
CA LEU A 189 -4.77 -3.90 -19.01
C LEU A 189 -3.50 -4.59 -19.48
N PHE A 190 -2.54 -4.80 -18.57
CA PHE A 190 -1.31 -5.51 -18.89
C PHE A 190 -1.52 -7.03 -18.97
N LYS A 191 -2.59 -7.56 -18.36
CA LYS A 191 -2.92 -9.00 -18.29
C LYS A 191 -1.86 -9.81 -17.53
N GLY A 192 -2.24 -11.02 -17.10
CA GLY A 192 -1.35 -11.95 -16.40
C GLY A 192 -1.75 -12.24 -14.95
N SER A 193 -0.94 -13.03 -14.27
CA SER A 193 -1.19 -13.51 -12.91
C SER A 193 -0.36 -12.75 -11.88
N PHE A 194 -1.00 -12.13 -10.90
CA PHE A 194 -0.38 -11.29 -9.89
C PHE A 194 -0.70 -11.78 -8.48
N ASN A 195 0.33 -12.08 -7.70
CA ASN A 195 0.26 -12.46 -6.30
C ASN A 195 0.58 -11.25 -5.42
N PHE A 196 -0.45 -10.62 -4.86
CA PHE A 196 -0.32 -9.48 -3.97
C PHE A 196 -0.07 -9.96 -2.53
N TYR A 197 0.93 -9.35 -1.88
CA TYR A 197 1.23 -9.63 -0.48
C TYR A 197 1.85 -8.40 0.18
N ILE A 198 1.77 -8.39 1.51
CA ILE A 198 2.50 -7.45 2.37
C ILE A 198 3.50 -8.29 3.17
N SER A 199 4.75 -7.85 3.29
CA SER A 199 5.68 -8.51 4.20
C SER A 199 5.22 -8.30 5.65
N PRO A 200 5.03 -9.37 6.46
CA PRO A 200 4.62 -9.26 7.86
C PRO A 200 5.76 -8.75 8.77
N ASP A 201 6.93 -8.46 8.19
CA ASP A 201 8.08 -7.91 8.87
C ASP A 201 7.76 -6.47 9.27
N SER A 202 7.51 -6.28 10.57
CA SER A 202 7.33 -5.01 11.31
C SER A 202 7.05 -3.76 10.48
N LEU A 203 5.88 -3.13 10.74
CA LEU A 203 5.60 -1.79 10.25
C LEU A 203 6.75 -0.83 10.60
N LYS A 204 7.18 -0.03 9.62
CA LYS A 204 8.36 0.84 9.74
C LYS A 204 8.14 1.82 10.88
N ASP A 205 9.12 1.91 11.79
CA ASP A 205 9.18 2.86 12.90
C ASP A 205 9.77 4.22 12.49
N TYR A 206 9.87 4.45 11.19
CA TYR A 206 10.48 5.63 10.60
C TYR A 206 9.76 6.00 9.30
N ILE A 207 9.97 7.23 8.88
CA ILE A 207 9.54 7.76 7.58
C ILE A 207 10.70 8.51 6.94
N TYR A 208 10.66 8.66 5.61
CA TYR A 208 11.56 9.54 4.91
C TYR A 208 11.00 10.97 4.92
N THR A 209 11.76 11.92 5.48
CA THR A 209 11.41 13.35 5.51
C THR A 209 12.39 14.18 4.67
N ARG A 210 11.97 15.37 4.26
CA ARG A 210 12.90 16.34 3.67
C ARG A 210 13.48 17.25 4.76
N PRO A 211 14.79 17.56 4.71
CA PRO A 211 15.37 18.58 5.58
C PRO A 211 14.64 19.91 5.46
N ILE A 212 14.50 20.63 6.56
CA ILE A 212 13.90 21.97 6.56
C ILE A 212 14.81 22.91 5.76
N GLY A 213 14.23 23.59 4.76
CA GLY A 213 14.90 24.68 4.04
C GLY A 213 15.54 24.33 2.71
N ASP A 214 15.58 23.06 2.29
CA ASP A 214 16.17 22.69 1.00
C ASP A 214 15.42 21.54 0.30
N LYS A 215 14.81 21.84 -0.84
CA LYS A 215 14.06 20.85 -1.65
C LYS A 215 14.96 19.93 -2.48
N ASN A 216 16.25 20.27 -2.62
CA ASN A 216 17.20 19.54 -3.46
C ASN A 216 18.05 18.53 -2.68
N GLN A 217 17.93 18.50 -1.34
CA GLN A 217 18.64 17.54 -0.51
C GLN A 217 17.97 16.16 -0.51
N PRO A 218 18.76 15.08 -0.39
CA PRO A 218 18.24 13.73 -0.31
C PRO A 218 17.33 13.58 0.90
N MET A 219 16.30 12.74 0.77
CA MET A 219 15.41 12.43 1.88
C MET A 219 16.18 11.71 2.99
N ILE A 220 15.88 12.06 4.23
CA ILE A 220 16.54 11.50 5.42
C ILE A 220 15.59 10.57 6.15
N LYS A 221 16.14 9.49 6.69
CA LYS A 221 15.41 8.55 7.55
C LYS A 221 15.13 9.23 8.90
N THR A 222 13.87 9.44 9.23
CA THR A 222 13.44 10.10 10.46
C THR A 222 12.60 9.14 11.30
N ALA A 223 13.04 8.88 12.52
CA ALA A 223 12.30 8.04 13.46
C ALA A 223 10.94 8.66 13.78
N LEU A 224 9.91 7.82 13.83
CA LEU A 224 8.61 8.22 14.34
C LEU A 224 8.68 8.30 15.87
N PRO A 225 7.95 9.24 16.50
CA PRO A 225 7.81 9.26 17.95
C PRO A 225 7.22 7.96 18.47
N LYS A 226 7.39 7.66 19.76
CA LYS A 226 6.79 6.44 20.34
C LYS A 226 5.31 6.63 20.67
N GLU A 227 4.90 7.86 20.92
CA GLU A 227 3.54 8.23 21.32
C GLU A 227 3.15 9.56 20.67
N VAL A 228 1.88 9.65 20.29
CA VAL A 228 1.23 10.81 19.68
C VAL A 228 -0.15 10.96 20.28
N GLY A 229 -0.34 11.96 21.15
CA GLY A 229 -1.59 12.10 21.89
C GLY A 229 -1.93 10.81 22.64
N GLU A 230 -3.06 10.20 22.30
CA GLU A 230 -3.52 8.92 22.88
C GLU A 230 -3.02 7.68 22.14
N TYR A 231 -2.31 7.84 21.01
CA TYR A 231 -1.88 6.74 20.16
C TYR A 231 -0.43 6.34 20.43
N LYS A 232 -0.18 5.04 20.47
CA LYS A 232 1.17 4.46 20.54
C LYS A 232 1.66 4.06 19.15
N LEU A 233 2.95 4.21 18.89
CA LEU A 233 3.55 3.73 17.65
C LEU A 233 3.53 2.20 17.64
N TYR A 234 2.98 1.61 16.58
CA TYR A 234 3.05 0.19 16.34
C TYR A 234 4.17 -0.14 15.34
N SER A 235 5.16 -0.91 15.79
CA SER A 235 6.27 -1.42 14.97
C SER A 235 6.44 -2.95 15.12
N GLY A 236 5.40 -3.64 15.58
CA GLY A 236 5.38 -5.09 15.73
C GLY A 236 5.05 -5.83 14.43
N LYS A 237 5.20 -7.17 14.46
CA LYS A 237 4.68 -8.06 13.41
C LYS A 237 3.15 -8.06 13.44
N PHE A 238 2.53 -8.06 12.27
CA PHE A 238 1.08 -8.07 12.11
C PHE A 238 0.62 -9.30 11.33
N ASN A 239 -0.64 -9.64 11.51
CA ASN A 239 -1.28 -10.69 10.72
C ASN A 239 -1.64 -10.16 9.33
N THR A 240 -1.35 -10.94 8.28
CA THR A 240 -1.72 -10.59 6.92
C THR A 240 -1.95 -11.83 6.07
N ASN A 241 -2.60 -11.66 4.92
CA ASN A 241 -2.84 -12.70 3.92
C ASN A 241 -2.18 -12.34 2.59
N LYS A 242 -2.31 -13.25 1.62
CA LYS A 242 -1.90 -13.05 0.24
C LYS A 242 -3.11 -13.31 -0.65
N ILE A 243 -3.19 -12.60 -1.77
CA ILE A 243 -4.22 -12.83 -2.77
C ILE A 243 -3.60 -12.95 -4.15
N SER A 244 -4.21 -13.78 -4.99
CA SER A 244 -3.77 -14.01 -6.37
C SER A 244 -4.90 -13.63 -7.32
N ILE A 245 -4.58 -12.88 -8.36
CA ILE A 245 -5.55 -12.46 -9.38
C ILE A 245 -4.95 -12.70 -10.77
N THR A 246 -5.74 -13.29 -11.65
CA THR A 246 -5.40 -13.47 -13.06
C THR A 246 -6.33 -12.60 -13.91
N PHE A 247 -5.74 -11.79 -14.79
CA PHE A 247 -6.43 -10.85 -15.68
C PHE A 247 -6.30 -11.22 -17.15
#